data_AF-A0A524QTS3-F1
#
_entry.id   AF-A0A524QTS3-F1
#
_cell.length_a   1.000
_cell.length_b   1.000
_cell.length_c   1.000
_cell.angle_alpha   90.00
_cell.angle_beta   90.00
_cell.angle_gamma   90.00
#
_symmetry.space_group_name_H-M   'P 1'
#
loop_
_entity.id
_entity.type
_entity.pdbx_description
1 polymer ?
#
loop_
_entity_poly.entity_id
_entity_poly.type
_entity_poly.pdbx_seq_one_letter_code
_entity_poly.pdbx_strand_id
1 'polypeptide(L)' 'MKRFIEGEDRRQGTLLPESLEDYVTEDNPVRVIDVFIDELDLGALGFAGVVPE' A
#
# COMPACT_ATOMS: atom_id res chain seq x y z
N MET A 1 -7.40 -16.22 19.05
CA MET A 1 -7.32 -14.99 18.23
C MET A 1 -5.89 -14.50 18.24
N LYS A 2 -5.15 -14.58 17.12
CA LYS A 2 -3.79 -14.02 17.04
C LYS A 2 -3.90 -12.49 16.91
N ARG A 3 -3.13 -11.78 17.74
CA ARG A 3 -3.15 -10.30 17.87
C ARG A 3 -2.15 -9.59 16.95
N PHE A 4 -1.40 -10.35 16.14
CA PHE A 4 -0.33 -9.83 15.29
C PHE A 4 -0.33 -10.56 13.95
N ILE A 5 0.04 -9.84 12.90
CA ILE A 5 0.27 -10.40 11.56
C ILE A 5 1.58 -11.19 11.62
N GLU A 6 1.50 -12.50 11.41
CA GLU A 6 2.66 -13.37 11.33
C GLU A 6 3.15 -13.35 9.88
N GLY A 7 4.39 -12.92 9.66
CA GLY A 7 4.96 -12.85 8.32
C GLY A 7 5.22 -14.25 7.74
N GLU A 8 5.07 -14.40 6.42
CA GLU A 8 5.42 -15.64 5.71
C GLU A 8 6.95 -15.81 5.52
N ASP A 9 7.40 -17.03 5.18
CA ASP A 9 8.80 -17.32 4.87
C ASP A 9 9.25 -16.49 3.66
N ARG A 10 10.26 -15.63 3.86
CA ARG A 10 10.82 -14.72 2.85
C ARG A 10 11.47 -15.42 1.65
N ARG A 11 11.64 -16.75 1.71
CA ARG A 11 12.16 -17.59 0.63
C ARG A 11 11.05 -18.27 -0.17
N GLN A 12 9.80 -18.19 0.29
CA GLN A 12 8.64 -18.60 -0.48
C GLN A 12 8.53 -17.63 -1.67
N GLY A 13 8.57 -18.16 -2.89
CA GLY A 13 8.22 -17.37 -4.07
C GLY A 13 6.73 -17.09 -4.00
N THR A 14 6.34 -15.96 -3.41
CA THR A 14 4.93 -15.56 -3.33
C THR A 14 4.40 -15.46 -4.76
N LEU A 15 3.34 -16.22 -5.07
CA LEU A 15 2.51 -15.94 -6.23
C LEU A 15 1.78 -14.64 -5.91
N LEU A 16 2.35 -13.52 -6.32
CA LEU A 16 1.68 -12.23 -6.20
C LEU A 16 0.36 -12.31 -6.97
N PRO A 17 -0.75 -11.80 -6.40
CA PRO A 17 -1.99 -11.67 -7.15
C PRO A 17 -1.79 -10.84 -8.41
N GLU A 18 -2.68 -11.01 -9.38
CA GLU A 18 -2.57 -10.31 -10.67
C GLU A 18 -2.69 -8.79 -10.53
N SER A 19 -3.38 -8.33 -9.49
CA SER A 19 -3.57 -6.91 -9.17
C SER A 19 -3.37 -6.62 -7.67
N LEU A 20 -3.11 -5.35 -7.36
CA LEU A 20 -3.06 -4.92 -5.96
C LEU A 20 -4.46 -4.94 -5.34
N GLU A 21 -5.50 -4.75 -6.13
CA GLU A 21 -6.90 -4.78 -5.71
C GLU A 21 -7.31 -6.17 -5.20
N ASP A 22 -6.72 -7.23 -5.76
CA ASP A 22 -6.91 -8.60 -5.27
C ASP A 22 -6.12 -8.89 -3.97
N TYR A 23 -5.11 -8.08 -3.67
CA TYR A 23 -4.27 -8.20 -2.47
C TYR A 23 -4.71 -7.27 -1.32
N VAL A 24 -5.15 -6.06 -1.68
CA VAL A 24 -5.54 -4.96 -0.80
C VAL A 24 -6.98 -4.60 -1.12
N THR A 25 -7.90 -5.32 -0.49
CA THR A 25 -9.34 -5.11 -0.64
C THR A 25 -9.75 -3.70 -0.21
N GLU A 26 -10.93 -3.25 -0.63
CA GLU A 26 -11.47 -1.93 -0.30
C GLU A 26 -11.58 -1.68 1.22
N ASP A 27 -11.95 -2.72 1.99
CA ASP A 27 -12.04 -2.66 3.45
C ASP A 27 -10.69 -2.84 4.17
N ASN A 28 -9.58 -2.99 3.45
CA ASN A 28 -8.28 -3.21 4.07
C ASN A 28 -7.83 -1.94 4.82
N PRO A 29 -7.45 -2.02 6.10
CA PRO A 29 -7.05 -0.84 6.88
C PRO A 29 -5.86 -0.09 6.29
N VAL A 30 -5.02 -0.72 5.47
CA VAL A 30 -3.92 -0.06 4.76
C VAL A 30 -4.42 1.03 3.80
N ARG A 31 -5.67 0.93 3.31
CA ARG A 31 -6.32 1.95 2.47
C ARG A 31 -6.44 3.33 3.13
N VAL A 32 -6.30 3.41 4.46
CA VAL A 32 -6.22 4.70 5.16
C VAL A 32 -5.03 5.55 4.68
N ILE A 33 -3.98 4.92 4.16
CA ILE A 33 -2.79 5.61 3.62
C ILE A 33 -3.17 6.37 2.35
N ASP A 34 -4.03 5.80 1.50
CA ASP A 34 -4.49 6.47 0.28
C ASP A 34 -5.22 7.76 0.63
N VAL A 35 -6.19 7.68 1.57
CA VAL A 35 -6.94 8.85 2.07
C VAL A 35 -6.01 9.89 2.70
N PHE A 36 -5.00 9.46 3.45
CA PHE A 36 -4.03 10.37 4.06
C PHE A 36 -3.19 11.09 3.01
N ILE A 37 -2.73 10.39 1.97
CA ILE A 37 -1.92 10.96 0.89
C ILE A 37 -2.74 11.94 0.05
N ASP A 38 -4.02 11.65 -0.20
CA ASP A 38 -4.93 12.52 -0.94
C ASP A 38 -5.10 13.91 -0.30
N GLU A 39 -4.90 14.01 1.02
CA GLU A 39 -4.97 15.29 1.76
C GLU A 39 -3.65 16.08 1.74
N LEU A 40 -2.55 15.50 1.27
CA LEU A 40 -1.22 16.14 1.28
C LEU A 40 -0.90 16.82 -0.04
N ASP A 41 -0.32 18.03 0.04
CA ASP A 41 0.37 18.64 -1.10
C ASP A 41 1.77 18.05 -1.24
N LEU A 42 1.87 16.93 -1.95
CA LEU A 42 3.13 16.24 -2.21
C LEU A 42 4.15 17.13 -2.96
N GLY A 43 3.67 18.07 -3.78
CA GLY A 43 4.52 19.02 -4.48
C GLY A 43 5.15 20.03 -3.52
N ALA A 44 4.36 20.60 -2.61
CA ALA A 44 4.86 21.51 -1.58
C ALA A 44 5.79 20.81 -0.58
N LEU A 45 5.60 19.51 -0.35
CA LEU A 45 6.48 18.68 0.46
C LEU A 45 7.79 18.30 -0.25
N GLY A 46 7.94 18.64 -1.53
CA GLY A 46 9.18 18.45 -2.29
C GLY A 46 9.38 17.03 -2.83
N PHE A 47 8.31 16.23 -2.96
CA PHE A 47 8.40 14.92 -3.60
C PHE A 47 8.66 15.08 -5.11
N ALA A 48 9.68 14.38 -5.61
CA ALA A 48 9.95 14.30 -7.04
C ALA A 48 8.97 13.30 -7.70
N GLY A 49 8.48 13.61 -8.91
CA GLY A 49 7.59 12.72 -9.66
C GLY A 49 6.08 12.94 -9.45
N VAL A 50 5.69 14.02 -8.75
CA VAL A 50 4.27 14.42 -8.62
C VAL A 50 3.73 14.96 -9.95
N VAL A 51 4.60 15.53 -10.78
CA VAL A 51 4.27 15.97 -12.14
C VAL A 51 4.78 14.92 -13.13
N PRO A 52 3.91 14.29 -13.94
CA PRO A 52 4.33 13.35 -14.97
C PRO A 52 5.10 14.06 -16.10
N GLU A 53 6.08 13.37 -16.68
CA GLU A 53 6.93 13.86 -17.79
C GLU A 53 6.22 13.80 -19.16
#